data_AF-A0A3Q9RQ20-F1
#
_entry.id   AF-A0A3Q9RQ20-F1
#
_cell.length_a   1.000
_cell.length_b   1.000
_cell.length_c   1.000
_cell.angle_alpha   90.00
_cell.angle_beta   90.00
_cell.angle_gamma   90.00
#
_symmetry.space_group_name_H-M   'P 1'
#
loop_
_entity.id
_entity.type
_entity.pdbx_description
1 polymer ?
#
loop_
_entity_poly.entity_id
_entity_poly.type
_entity_poly.pdbx_seq_one_letter_code
_entity_poly.pdbx_strand_id
1 'polypeptide(L)'
;MLESLDFHYDGISSKDMGLMSVKLDSGLFEEIFLPSRNINEVKVKGNDKSYFQSVERDNISLPLTFLMPDGYAEDQERKIKRWFNQDYYKPFYFDDYPHRMFYVMYKGDSRISHNGLGQGYFTIELASNSPYSYSPVYSSPFIEVDGEYDFEFENDGDLDVFPEIWIKNKSQQENIKIHNLSNGIKFEFTGKAATLIANEQALPTTDLTNISADAKLLIIIDGTNYEINKASILSATGENKNITHLINLINTAIGTSGFAENDGTGRIKIASFSKGLDSIVTVIPLGSSIIGLDSAFGFTGNASTRGTGLALNETVYIDNEKKDIESDLPLTYRYDDFNGEYLCLNRGINRLRIFGTCEIQFRYQLSFLI
;
A
#
# COMPACT_ATOMS: atom_id res chain seq x y z
N MET A 1 22.80 -6.11 26.73
CA MET A 1 21.37 -5.87 27.00
C MET A 1 20.92 -6.39 28.36
N LEU A 2 21.19 -7.66 28.69
CA LEU A 2 20.72 -8.33 29.92
C LEU A 2 21.31 -7.77 31.23
N GLU A 3 22.33 -6.91 31.14
CA GLU A 3 22.89 -6.16 32.26
C GLU A 3 21.94 -5.09 32.80
N SER A 4 20.93 -4.69 32.03
CA SER A 4 19.97 -3.68 32.47
C SER A 4 19.05 -4.23 33.55
N LEU A 5 18.93 -3.49 34.64
CA LEU A 5 18.12 -3.86 35.80
C LEU A 5 16.62 -3.60 35.58
N ASP A 6 16.30 -2.64 34.73
CA ASP A 6 14.96 -2.14 34.53
C ASP A 6 14.51 -2.37 33.10
N PHE A 7 13.22 -2.62 32.93
CA PHE A 7 12.63 -2.90 31.64
C PHE A 7 11.21 -2.35 31.56
N HIS A 8 10.70 -2.29 30.34
CA HIS A 8 9.31 -1.97 30.05
C HIS A 8 8.63 -3.16 29.39
N TYR A 9 7.39 -3.42 29.76
CA TYR A 9 6.51 -4.39 29.09
C TYR A 9 5.12 -3.79 28.94
N ASP A 10 4.57 -3.84 27.72
CA ASP A 10 3.29 -3.20 27.39
C ASP A 10 3.25 -1.71 27.79
N GLY A 11 4.38 -1.01 27.66
CA GLY A 11 4.53 0.41 27.98
C GLY A 11 4.60 0.75 29.48
N ILE A 12 4.57 -0.23 30.38
CA ILE A 12 4.69 -0.02 31.83
C ILE A 12 6.11 -0.35 32.29
N SER A 13 6.68 0.47 33.18
CA SER A 13 8.01 0.23 33.74
C SER A 13 7.98 -0.90 34.80
N SER A 14 9.03 -1.71 34.84
CA SER A 14 9.25 -2.74 35.86
C SER A 14 9.30 -2.15 37.27
N LYS A 15 9.75 -0.89 37.41
CA LYS A 15 9.76 -0.13 38.67
C LYS A 15 8.36 0.04 39.26
N ASP A 16 7.37 0.35 38.43
CA ASP A 16 5.96 0.49 38.84
C ASP A 16 5.31 -0.85 39.23
N MET A 17 5.99 -1.95 38.88
CA MET A 17 5.61 -3.32 39.19
C MET A 17 6.50 -3.91 40.30
N GLY A 18 7.47 -3.15 40.83
CA GLY A 18 8.36 -3.61 41.89
C GLY A 18 9.27 -4.77 41.45
N LEU A 19 9.65 -4.80 40.18
CA LEU A 19 10.47 -5.86 39.58
C LEU A 19 11.82 -5.34 39.11
N MET A 20 12.84 -6.19 39.27
CA MET A 20 14.19 -5.97 38.77
C MET A 20 14.65 -7.17 37.95
N SER A 21 15.17 -6.94 36.75
CA SER A 21 15.85 -7.96 35.96
C SER A 21 17.18 -8.33 36.61
N VAL A 22 17.38 -9.63 36.85
CA VAL A 22 18.59 -10.13 37.49
C VAL A 22 19.09 -11.40 36.82
N LYS A 23 20.39 -11.65 36.96
CA LYS A 23 21.01 -12.94 36.67
C LYS A 23 21.37 -13.63 37.99
N LEU A 24 20.94 -14.88 38.16
CA LEU A 24 21.21 -15.65 39.38
C LEU A 24 22.49 -16.49 39.29
N ASP A 25 22.84 -16.94 38.09
CA ASP A 25 24.00 -17.81 37.88
C ASP A 25 25.31 -17.05 37.96
N SER A 26 26.33 -17.68 38.54
CA SER A 26 27.70 -17.19 38.53
C SER A 26 28.28 -17.27 37.11
N GLY A 27 28.74 -16.15 36.55
CA GLY A 27 29.42 -16.11 35.25
C GLY A 27 29.05 -14.87 34.43
N LEU A 28 29.61 -14.76 33.22
CA LEU A 28 29.33 -13.67 32.28
C LEU A 28 27.92 -13.75 31.71
N PHE A 29 27.31 -12.61 31.36
CA PHE A 29 26.02 -12.61 30.66
C PHE A 29 26.14 -13.35 29.32
N GLU A 30 25.13 -14.16 29.00
CA GLU A 30 25.02 -14.87 27.73
C GLU A 30 23.86 -14.27 26.95
N GLU A 31 24.12 -13.85 25.73
CA GLU A 31 23.12 -13.23 24.86
C GLU A 31 23.06 -13.98 23.53
N ILE A 32 21.88 -13.94 22.91
CA ILE A 32 21.70 -14.47 21.55
C ILE A 32 22.47 -13.54 20.61
N PHE A 33 23.44 -14.07 19.87
CA PHE A 33 24.19 -13.32 18.86
C PHE A 33 23.56 -13.38 17.47
N LEU A 34 22.86 -14.47 17.14
CA LEU A 34 22.09 -14.63 15.91
C LEU A 34 20.92 -15.59 16.19
N PRO A 35 19.74 -15.38 15.58
CA PRO A 35 18.65 -16.33 15.71
C PRO A 35 19.03 -17.68 15.10
N SER A 36 18.54 -18.75 15.72
CA SER A 36 18.60 -20.10 15.14
C SER A 36 17.92 -20.07 13.76
N ARG A 37 18.45 -20.87 12.83
CA ARG A 37 17.90 -20.97 11.48
C ARG A 37 17.97 -22.39 10.95
N ASN A 38 16.92 -22.80 10.28
CA ASN A 38 16.85 -24.04 9.52
C ASN A 38 17.19 -23.76 8.04
N ILE A 39 18.04 -24.61 7.46
CA ILE A 39 18.43 -24.52 6.05
C ILE A 39 17.73 -25.65 5.31
N ASN A 40 16.78 -25.30 4.45
CA ASN A 40 16.04 -26.26 3.65
C ASN A 40 16.79 -26.51 2.33
N GLU A 41 17.19 -27.76 2.10
CA GLU A 41 17.93 -28.18 0.91
C GLU A 41 17.43 -29.50 0.33
N VAL A 42 17.55 -29.65 -0.98
CA VAL A 42 17.23 -30.90 -1.70
C VAL A 42 18.49 -31.53 -2.27
N LYS A 43 18.70 -32.81 -1.98
CA LYS A 43 19.80 -33.60 -2.53
C LYS A 43 19.34 -34.43 -3.73
N VAL A 44 19.99 -34.23 -4.87
CA VAL A 44 19.72 -35.02 -6.09
C VAL A 44 20.75 -36.14 -6.23
N LYS A 45 20.30 -37.33 -6.63
CA LYS A 45 21.16 -38.50 -6.81
C LYS A 45 22.28 -38.21 -7.83
N GLY A 46 23.52 -38.48 -7.45
CA GLY A 46 24.69 -38.29 -8.30
C GLY A 46 25.28 -36.88 -8.28
N ASN A 47 24.70 -35.94 -7.51
CA ASN A 47 25.31 -34.65 -7.22
C ASN A 47 25.73 -34.59 -5.75
N ASP A 48 27.00 -34.28 -5.50
CA ASP A 48 27.54 -34.15 -4.14
C ASP A 48 27.10 -32.85 -3.46
N LYS A 49 26.73 -31.83 -4.25
CA LYS A 49 26.24 -30.55 -3.75
C LYS A 49 24.70 -30.54 -3.67
N SER A 50 24.16 -30.25 -2.49
CA SER A 50 22.73 -30.02 -2.29
C SER A 50 22.26 -28.72 -2.96
N TYR A 51 20.99 -28.69 -3.37
CA TYR A 51 20.34 -27.49 -3.88
C TYR A 51 19.64 -26.76 -2.73
N PHE A 52 20.12 -25.56 -2.44
CA PHE A 52 19.51 -24.65 -1.47
C PHE A 52 18.10 -24.24 -1.91
N GLN A 53 17.13 -24.36 -1.02
CA GLN A 53 15.75 -23.89 -1.26
C GLN A 53 15.44 -22.62 -0.48
N SER A 54 15.62 -22.64 0.84
CA SER A 54 15.27 -21.51 1.70
C SER A 54 15.98 -21.57 3.06
N VAL A 55 15.92 -20.44 3.77
CA VAL A 55 16.28 -20.37 5.20
C VAL A 55 15.05 -19.94 5.97
N GLU A 56 14.69 -20.70 7.00
CA GLU A 56 13.69 -20.34 8.01
C GLU A 56 14.42 -19.91 9.28
N ARG A 57 14.00 -18.83 9.91
CA ARG A 57 14.59 -18.34 11.16
C ARG A 57 13.60 -18.53 12.29
N ASP A 58 14.10 -19.01 13.43
CA ASP A 58 13.28 -19.19 14.62
C ASP A 58 13.05 -17.85 15.32
N ASN A 59 11.87 -17.70 15.90
CA ASN A 59 11.58 -16.56 16.77
C ASN A 59 12.47 -16.59 18.01
N ILE A 60 12.72 -15.42 18.56
CA ILE A 60 13.56 -15.20 19.73
C ILE A 60 12.81 -15.67 20.95
N SER A 61 13.49 -16.40 21.83
CA SER A 61 12.98 -16.69 23.17
C SER A 61 13.93 -16.11 24.21
N LEU A 62 13.39 -15.28 25.09
CA LEU A 62 14.14 -14.59 26.13
C LEU A 62 13.78 -15.19 27.50
N PRO A 63 14.62 -16.08 28.06
CA PRO A 63 14.45 -16.55 29.43
C PRO A 63 14.92 -15.45 30.38
N LEU A 64 13.98 -14.78 31.05
CA LEU A 64 14.26 -13.67 31.95
C LEU A 64 13.91 -14.02 33.40
N THR A 65 14.75 -13.57 34.32
CA THR A 65 14.52 -13.73 35.75
C THR A 65 14.29 -12.38 36.40
N PHE A 66 13.17 -12.26 37.11
CA PHE A 66 12.76 -11.03 37.78
C PHE A 66 12.74 -11.22 39.29
N LEU A 67 13.51 -10.39 39.98
CA LEU A 67 13.58 -10.28 41.44
C LEU A 67 12.50 -9.31 41.94
N MET A 68 11.89 -9.64 43.07
CA MET A 68 11.01 -8.75 43.86
C MET A 68 11.79 -8.29 45.11
N PRO A 69 12.55 -7.19 45.03
CA PRO A 69 13.49 -6.79 46.08
C PRO A 69 12.80 -6.46 47.41
N ASP A 70 11.67 -5.76 47.35
CA ASP A 70 10.88 -5.37 48.52
C ASP A 70 9.87 -6.46 48.96
N GLY A 71 9.91 -7.61 48.28
CA GLY A 71 8.91 -8.66 48.37
C GLY A 71 7.59 -8.31 47.68
N TYR A 72 6.60 -9.18 47.81
CA TYR A 72 5.28 -9.03 47.21
C TYR A 72 4.16 -9.28 48.23
N ALA A 73 3.17 -8.39 48.22
CA ALA A 73 1.85 -8.69 48.76
C ALA A 73 1.03 -9.48 47.74
N GLU A 74 -0.01 -10.19 48.20
CA GLU A 74 -0.89 -10.99 47.33
C GLU A 74 -1.50 -10.17 46.18
N ASP A 75 -1.84 -8.91 46.43
CA ASP A 75 -2.38 -8.01 45.41
C ASP A 75 -1.35 -7.60 44.37
N GLN A 76 -0.09 -7.38 44.78
CA GLN A 76 0.99 -7.04 43.86
C GLN A 76 1.34 -8.23 42.96
N GLU A 77 1.36 -9.45 43.50
CA GLU A 77 1.54 -10.67 42.73
C GLU A 77 0.44 -10.84 41.67
N ARG A 78 -0.83 -10.65 42.05
CA ARG A 78 -1.96 -10.68 41.10
C ARG A 78 -1.84 -9.61 40.02
N LYS A 79 -1.38 -8.41 40.38
CA LYS A 79 -1.13 -7.32 39.43
C LYS A 79 -0.08 -7.72 38.40
N ILE A 80 1.06 -8.24 38.84
CA ILE A 80 2.15 -8.72 37.97
C ILE A 80 1.66 -9.87 37.07
N LYS A 81 0.94 -10.84 37.61
CA LYS A 81 0.38 -11.96 36.84
C LYS A 81 -0.56 -11.48 35.73
N ARG A 82 -1.46 -10.54 36.02
CA ARG A 82 -2.36 -9.95 35.02
C ARG A 82 -1.61 -9.13 33.98
N TRP A 83 -0.54 -8.46 34.39
CA TRP A 83 0.28 -7.67 33.49
C TRP A 83 0.96 -8.56 32.44
N PHE A 84 1.58 -9.67 32.82
CA PHE A 84 2.20 -10.60 31.86
C PHE A 84 1.20 -11.50 31.12
N ASN A 85 0.07 -11.87 31.75
CA ASN A 85 -0.94 -12.73 31.14
C ASN A 85 -1.85 -11.96 30.18
N GLN A 86 -1.33 -11.67 28.99
CA GLN A 86 -2.00 -10.98 27.89
C GLN A 86 -2.08 -11.90 26.67
N ASP A 87 -3.19 -11.84 25.93
CA ASP A 87 -3.45 -12.73 24.78
C ASP A 87 -2.84 -12.23 23.45
N TYR A 88 -1.99 -11.19 23.50
CA TYR A 88 -1.34 -10.60 22.32
C TYR A 88 0.12 -10.24 22.61
N TYR A 89 0.96 -10.27 21.58
CA TYR A 89 2.36 -9.84 21.68
C TYR A 89 2.44 -8.36 22.07
N LYS A 90 3.22 -8.05 23.11
CA LYS A 90 3.40 -6.70 23.64
C LYS A 90 4.84 -6.24 23.47
N PRO A 91 5.07 -4.92 23.32
CA PRO A 91 6.42 -4.40 23.23
C PRO A 91 7.15 -4.60 24.57
N PHE A 92 8.39 -5.07 24.48
CA PHE A 92 9.32 -5.26 25.58
C PHE A 92 10.68 -4.66 25.22
N TYR A 93 11.27 -3.88 26.10
CA TYR A 93 12.62 -3.33 25.95
C TYR A 93 13.25 -3.02 27.31
N PHE A 94 14.58 -2.92 27.35
CA PHE A 94 15.31 -2.54 28.56
C PHE A 94 15.58 -1.03 28.59
N ASP A 95 15.64 -0.45 29.79
CA ASP A 95 15.82 1.01 29.96
C ASP A 95 17.12 1.52 29.33
N ASP A 96 18.20 0.73 29.38
CA ASP A 96 19.49 1.08 28.78
C ASP A 96 19.50 0.93 27.24
N TYR A 97 18.48 0.26 26.69
CA TYR A 97 18.35 -0.04 25.25
C TYR A 97 16.93 0.25 24.73
N PRO A 98 16.43 1.49 24.85
CA PRO A 98 15.05 1.82 24.50
C PRO A 98 14.77 1.74 23.00
N HIS A 99 15.82 1.76 22.18
CA HIS A 99 15.73 1.59 20.72
C HIS A 99 15.77 0.13 20.27
N ARG A 100 15.74 -0.82 21.21
CA ARG A 100 15.79 -2.26 20.94
C ARG A 100 14.59 -2.96 21.57
N MET A 101 13.49 -2.95 20.82
CA MET A 101 12.21 -3.50 21.21
C MET A 101 11.99 -4.91 20.65
N PHE A 102 11.35 -5.75 21.43
CA PHE A 102 10.86 -7.06 21.03
C PHE A 102 9.35 -7.11 21.25
N TYR A 103 8.61 -7.66 20.29
CA TYR A 103 7.20 -7.95 20.48
C TYR A 103 7.07 -9.38 21.02
N VAL A 104 6.82 -9.49 22.32
CA VAL A 104 6.91 -10.76 23.07
C VAL A 104 5.62 -11.10 23.79
N MET A 105 5.45 -12.39 24.04
CA MET A 105 4.36 -12.94 24.82
C MET A 105 4.93 -13.99 25.78
N TYR A 106 4.41 -14.04 27.00
CA TYR A 106 4.75 -15.11 27.93
C TYR A 106 4.35 -16.47 27.36
N LYS A 107 5.25 -17.45 27.46
CA LYS A 107 5.04 -18.82 27.03
C LYS A 107 5.57 -19.81 28.08
N GLY A 108 4.96 -20.99 28.12
CA GLY A 108 5.44 -22.10 28.93
C GLY A 108 5.00 -22.02 30.38
N ASP A 109 5.79 -22.66 31.25
CA ASP A 109 5.56 -22.68 32.69
C ASP A 109 6.40 -21.60 33.37
N SER A 110 5.83 -20.93 34.37
CA SER A 110 6.53 -20.00 35.25
C SER A 110 6.48 -20.49 36.69
N ARG A 111 7.61 -20.35 37.38
CA ARG A 111 7.74 -20.75 38.79
C ARG A 111 8.29 -19.58 39.59
N ILE A 112 7.69 -19.35 40.76
CA ILE A 112 8.17 -18.39 41.74
C ILE A 112 8.98 -19.14 42.82
N SER A 113 10.20 -18.67 43.05
CA SER A 113 11.10 -19.14 44.09
C SER A 113 11.16 -18.08 45.18
N HIS A 114 10.66 -18.39 46.38
CA HIS A 114 10.56 -17.42 47.48
C HIS A 114 11.03 -18.01 48.81
N ASN A 115 11.42 -17.13 49.75
CA ASN A 115 11.94 -17.49 51.07
C ASN A 115 10.85 -17.73 52.14
N GLY A 116 9.58 -17.77 51.74
CA GLY A 116 8.44 -17.86 52.66
C GLY A 116 8.07 -16.57 53.40
N LEU A 117 8.85 -15.48 53.22
CA LEU A 117 8.60 -14.15 53.80
C LEU A 117 8.14 -13.13 52.74
N GLY A 118 7.62 -13.62 51.61
CA GLY A 118 7.16 -12.79 50.50
C GLY A 118 8.27 -12.19 49.64
N GLN A 119 9.53 -12.61 49.78
CA GLN A 119 10.63 -12.19 48.92
C GLN A 119 11.09 -13.34 48.04
N GLY A 120 11.43 -13.04 46.79
CA GLY A 120 11.81 -14.08 45.84
C GLY A 120 12.02 -13.54 44.44
N TYR A 121 12.19 -14.47 43.52
CA TYR A 121 12.28 -14.21 42.10
C TYR A 121 11.38 -15.19 41.34
N PHE A 122 11.09 -14.88 40.10
CA PHE A 122 10.48 -15.83 39.18
C PHE A 122 11.18 -15.74 37.82
N THR A 123 11.18 -16.86 37.11
CA THR A 123 11.70 -16.94 35.75
C THR A 123 10.55 -17.15 34.79
N ILE A 124 10.53 -16.38 33.71
CA ILE A 124 9.57 -16.51 32.62
C ILE A 124 10.28 -16.61 31.28
N GLU A 125 9.66 -17.29 30.34
CA GLU A 125 10.09 -17.33 28.96
C GLU A 125 9.21 -16.38 28.13
N LEU A 126 9.83 -15.33 27.59
CA LEU A 126 9.17 -14.39 26.68
C LEU A 126 9.52 -14.74 25.25
N ALA A 127 8.55 -15.30 24.52
CA ALA A 127 8.71 -15.67 23.12
C ALA A 127 8.28 -14.51 22.21
N SER A 128 9.11 -14.17 21.22
CA SER A 128 8.77 -13.15 20.22
C SER A 128 7.92 -13.72 19.08
N ASN A 129 7.35 -12.81 18.29
CA ASN A 129 6.70 -13.13 17.01
C ASN A 129 7.64 -13.01 15.79
N SER A 130 8.92 -12.68 16.01
CA SER A 130 9.88 -12.38 14.94
C SER A 130 11.33 -12.69 15.36
N PRO A 131 12.22 -13.08 14.42
CA PRO A 131 13.65 -13.29 14.68
C PRO A 131 14.46 -11.99 14.83
N TYR A 132 13.80 -10.82 14.87
CA TYR A 132 14.45 -9.50 14.87
C TYR A 132 14.07 -8.66 16.09
N SER A 133 14.86 -7.62 16.33
CA SER A 133 14.48 -6.53 17.25
C SER A 133 14.16 -5.27 16.46
N TYR A 134 13.47 -4.33 17.09
CA TYR A 134 12.86 -3.20 16.40
C TYR A 134 13.14 -1.88 17.11
N SER A 135 13.23 -0.78 16.35
CA SER A 135 13.18 0.55 16.94
C SER A 135 11.77 0.86 17.49
N PRO A 136 11.60 1.98 18.20
CA PRO A 136 10.32 2.66 18.28
C PRO A 136 9.76 2.93 16.89
N VAL A 137 8.43 3.09 16.82
CA VAL A 137 7.78 3.55 15.59
C VAL A 137 8.04 5.05 15.45
N TYR A 138 8.57 5.44 14.30
CA TYR A 138 8.84 6.83 13.96
C TYR A 138 7.82 7.32 12.93
N SER A 139 7.50 8.61 12.99
CA SER A 139 6.71 9.30 11.97
C SER A 139 7.48 10.52 11.47
N SER A 140 7.56 10.69 10.16
CA SER A 140 7.99 11.95 9.57
C SER A 140 6.97 13.05 9.91
N PRO A 141 7.35 14.34 9.86
CA PRO A 141 6.35 15.39 9.73
C PRO A 141 5.52 15.17 8.46
N PHE A 142 4.36 15.83 8.39
CA PHE A 142 3.66 16.01 7.11
C PHE A 142 4.50 16.92 6.23
N ILE A 143 4.77 16.46 5.02
CA ILE A 143 5.55 17.15 4.00
C ILE A 143 4.56 17.63 2.94
N GLU A 144 4.48 18.93 2.73
CA GLU A 144 3.74 19.51 1.61
C GLU A 144 4.66 19.51 0.38
N VAL A 145 4.18 18.89 -0.70
CA VAL A 145 4.87 18.76 -1.99
C VAL A 145 4.09 19.55 -3.02
N ASP A 146 4.80 20.34 -3.83
CA ASP A 146 4.25 21.04 -4.99
C ASP A 146 5.19 20.82 -6.19
N GLY A 147 4.75 20.05 -7.17
CA GLY A 147 5.57 19.63 -8.31
C GLY A 147 6.53 18.49 -7.97
N GLU A 148 7.77 18.77 -7.57
CA GLU A 148 8.83 17.78 -7.33
C GLU A 148 9.54 18.04 -5.99
N TYR A 149 9.74 16.99 -5.19
CA TYR A 149 10.42 17.08 -3.89
C TYR A 149 11.36 15.89 -3.67
N ASP A 150 12.61 16.18 -3.33
CA ASP A 150 13.61 15.18 -2.95
C ASP A 150 13.61 14.99 -1.43
N PHE A 151 13.40 13.74 -0.98
CA PHE A 151 13.40 13.34 0.42
C PHE A 151 14.48 12.28 0.65
N GLU A 152 15.34 12.50 1.65
CA GLU A 152 16.36 11.53 2.04
C GLU A 152 15.93 10.80 3.32
N PHE A 153 16.01 9.47 3.29
CA PHE A 153 15.70 8.59 4.40
C PHE A 153 16.91 7.73 4.72
N GLU A 154 17.39 7.77 5.95
CA GLU A 154 18.44 6.88 6.42
C GLU A 154 17.84 5.66 7.12
N ASN A 155 18.06 4.48 6.56
CA ASN A 155 17.77 3.20 7.21
C ASN A 155 19.05 2.72 7.90
N ASP A 156 19.23 3.04 9.17
CA ASP A 156 20.32 2.55 10.04
C ASP A 156 20.05 1.16 10.63
N GLY A 157 18.92 0.54 10.27
CA GLY A 157 18.62 -0.86 10.54
C GLY A 157 19.50 -1.85 9.76
N ASP A 158 19.25 -3.14 9.99
CA ASP A 158 19.94 -4.24 9.31
C ASP A 158 19.12 -4.85 8.16
N LEU A 159 17.83 -4.55 8.10
CA LEU A 159 16.89 -5.06 7.11
C LEU A 159 16.22 -3.93 6.34
N ASP A 160 15.66 -4.28 5.19
CA ASP A 160 14.83 -3.37 4.41
C ASP A 160 13.57 -2.97 5.20
N VAL A 161 13.15 -1.72 5.04
CA VAL A 161 11.98 -1.14 5.71
C VAL A 161 10.87 -0.90 4.70
N PHE A 162 9.67 -1.36 5.03
CA PHE A 162 8.46 -1.12 4.27
C PHE A 162 7.61 -0.11 5.06
N PRO A 163 7.71 1.20 4.77
CA PRO A 163 7.03 2.21 5.55
C PRO A 163 5.52 2.14 5.31
N GLU A 164 4.74 2.65 6.24
CA GLU A 164 3.37 3.06 5.98
C GLU A 164 3.35 4.51 5.50
N ILE A 165 2.42 4.84 4.61
CA ILE A 165 2.36 6.14 3.95
C ILE A 165 0.93 6.69 3.99
N TRP A 166 0.80 7.97 4.31
CA TRP A 166 -0.43 8.74 4.11
C TRP A 166 -0.16 9.75 3.01
N ILE A 167 -1.01 9.77 1.99
CA ILE A 167 -0.93 10.74 0.90
C ILE A 167 -2.29 11.41 0.77
N LYS A 168 -2.33 12.72 0.98
CA LYS A 168 -3.49 13.54 0.69
C LYS A 168 -3.27 14.32 -0.59
N ASN A 169 -4.08 14.04 -1.59
CA ASN A 169 -3.98 14.73 -2.87
C ASN A 169 -4.51 16.17 -2.78
N LYS A 170 -3.74 17.13 -3.29
CA LYS A 170 -4.08 18.56 -3.28
C LYS A 170 -4.34 19.12 -4.69
N SER A 171 -4.27 18.30 -5.74
CA SER A 171 -4.47 18.70 -7.15
C SER A 171 -5.53 17.86 -7.86
N GLN A 172 -6.19 18.46 -8.85
CA GLN A 172 -7.06 17.74 -9.80
C GLN A 172 -6.35 17.38 -11.11
N GLN A 173 -5.10 17.83 -11.28
CA GLN A 173 -4.41 17.86 -12.57
C GLN A 173 -3.06 17.15 -12.56
N GLU A 174 -2.60 16.66 -11.40
CA GLU A 174 -1.33 15.96 -11.27
C GLU A 174 -1.49 14.56 -10.65
N ASN A 175 -0.75 13.60 -11.18
CA ASN A 175 -0.66 12.26 -10.61
C ASN A 175 0.44 12.24 -9.55
N ILE A 176 0.20 11.54 -8.45
CA ILE A 176 1.18 11.41 -7.37
C ILE A 176 2.04 10.17 -7.61
N LYS A 177 3.37 10.36 -7.53
CA LYS A 177 4.37 9.32 -7.77
C LYS A 177 5.49 9.45 -6.75
N ILE A 178 6.07 8.32 -6.35
CA ILE A 178 7.26 8.26 -5.49
C ILE A 178 8.26 7.33 -6.16
N HIS A 179 9.44 7.86 -6.51
CA HIS A 179 10.54 7.07 -7.07
C HIS A 179 11.63 6.93 -6.03
N ASN A 180 11.94 5.71 -5.62
CA ASN A 180 13.15 5.46 -4.85
C ASN A 180 14.32 5.33 -5.82
N LEU A 181 15.15 6.38 -5.88
CA LEU A 181 16.31 6.46 -6.77
C LEU A 181 17.43 5.49 -6.37
N SER A 182 17.34 4.88 -5.19
CA SER A 182 18.39 4.03 -4.59
C SER A 182 18.22 2.55 -4.96
N ASN A 183 16.98 2.10 -5.20
CA ASN A 183 16.67 0.74 -5.63
C ASN A 183 15.85 0.67 -6.93
N GLY A 184 15.46 1.81 -7.49
CA GLY A 184 14.73 1.91 -8.76
C GLY A 184 13.23 1.65 -8.67
N ILE A 185 12.68 1.42 -7.46
CA ILE A 185 11.25 1.21 -7.25
C ILE A 185 10.49 2.49 -7.59
N LYS A 186 9.40 2.32 -8.35
CA LYS A 186 8.47 3.40 -8.71
C LYS A 186 7.11 3.07 -8.13
N PHE A 187 6.73 3.74 -7.07
CA PHE A 187 5.40 3.67 -6.49
C PHE A 187 4.51 4.71 -7.19
N GLU A 188 3.47 4.29 -7.90
CA GLU A 188 2.64 5.20 -8.70
C GLU A 188 1.16 4.82 -8.67
N PHE A 189 0.30 5.82 -8.41
CA PHE A 189 -1.11 5.72 -8.77
C PHE A 189 -1.25 6.00 -10.26
N THR A 190 -1.66 4.98 -11.02
CA THR A 190 -1.93 5.10 -12.45
C THR A 190 -3.22 5.84 -12.74
N GLY A 191 -4.12 5.94 -11.75
CA GLY A 191 -5.44 6.55 -11.91
C GLY A 191 -6.40 5.74 -12.79
N LYS A 192 -7.57 6.32 -13.06
CA LYS A 192 -8.63 5.78 -13.92
C LYS A 192 -8.51 6.30 -15.35
N ALA A 193 -8.95 5.49 -16.30
CA ALA A 193 -9.03 5.90 -17.70
C ALA A 193 -10.11 6.97 -17.94
N ALA A 194 -9.87 7.84 -18.91
CA ALA A 194 -10.89 8.75 -19.43
C ALA A 194 -12.07 7.93 -19.94
N THR A 195 -13.26 8.22 -19.42
CA THR A 195 -14.51 7.56 -19.80
C THR A 195 -15.54 8.63 -20.14
N LEU A 196 -15.91 8.72 -21.42
CA LEU A 196 -16.89 9.67 -21.93
C LEU A 196 -18.21 8.94 -22.14
N ILE A 197 -19.26 9.40 -21.49
CA ILE A 197 -20.62 8.86 -21.67
C ILE A 197 -21.43 9.91 -22.42
N ALA A 198 -22.15 9.47 -23.45
CA ALA A 198 -23.08 10.31 -24.21
C ALA A 198 -24.08 11.03 -23.28
N ASN A 199 -24.45 12.25 -23.65
CA ASN A 199 -25.39 13.07 -22.89
C ASN A 199 -26.81 12.48 -22.96
N GLU A 200 -27.17 11.98 -24.13
CA GLU A 200 -28.50 11.44 -24.45
C GLU A 200 -28.41 9.97 -24.89
N GLN A 201 -29.55 9.27 -24.88
CA GLN A 201 -29.64 7.94 -25.49
C GLN A 201 -29.32 8.03 -26.98
N ALA A 202 -28.54 7.06 -27.48
CA ALA A 202 -28.29 6.97 -28.90
C ALA A 202 -29.58 6.58 -29.63
N LEU A 203 -29.84 7.22 -30.78
CA LEU A 203 -30.95 6.91 -31.68
C LEU A 203 -30.42 6.39 -33.04
N PRO A 204 -29.97 5.12 -33.11
CA PRO A 204 -29.37 4.55 -34.33
C PRO A 204 -30.29 4.59 -35.55
N THR A 205 -31.61 4.67 -35.35
CA THR A 205 -32.61 4.74 -36.42
C THR A 205 -32.72 6.13 -37.06
N THR A 206 -31.97 7.12 -36.57
CA THR A 206 -31.94 8.47 -37.15
C THR A 206 -31.53 8.41 -38.62
N ASP A 207 -32.32 9.01 -39.49
CA ASP A 207 -31.99 9.14 -40.91
C ASP A 207 -30.96 10.27 -41.09
N LEU A 208 -29.76 9.87 -41.54
CA LEU A 208 -28.63 10.75 -41.77
C LEU A 208 -28.29 10.90 -43.26
N THR A 209 -29.14 10.45 -44.18
CA THR A 209 -28.85 10.49 -45.63
C THR A 209 -28.49 11.89 -46.14
N ASN A 210 -29.05 12.92 -45.51
CA ASN A 210 -28.88 14.34 -45.84
C ASN A 210 -27.70 15.05 -45.16
N ILE A 211 -26.86 14.37 -44.38
CA ILE A 211 -25.63 14.98 -43.85
C ILE A 211 -24.68 15.33 -45.01
N SER A 212 -23.85 16.35 -44.84
CA SER A 212 -22.95 16.81 -45.90
C SER A 212 -21.85 15.80 -46.22
N ALA A 213 -21.23 15.87 -47.40
CA ALA A 213 -20.21 14.91 -47.82
C ALA A 213 -18.94 14.93 -46.95
N ASP A 214 -18.64 16.09 -46.37
CA ASP A 214 -17.57 16.34 -45.40
C ASP A 214 -17.97 15.98 -43.95
N ALA A 215 -19.20 15.52 -43.72
CA ALA A 215 -19.65 15.13 -42.39
C ALA A 215 -18.85 13.93 -41.86
N LYS A 216 -18.35 14.07 -40.63
CA LYS A 216 -17.61 13.02 -39.92
C LYS A 216 -17.79 13.14 -38.40
N LEU A 217 -17.60 12.03 -37.71
CA LEU A 217 -17.41 12.00 -36.27
C LEU A 217 -15.90 11.85 -36.00
N LEU A 218 -15.29 12.88 -35.42
CA LEU A 218 -13.90 12.84 -34.98
C LEU A 218 -13.87 12.41 -33.52
N ILE A 219 -13.17 11.30 -33.25
CA ILE A 219 -12.89 10.83 -31.90
C ILE A 219 -11.40 11.02 -31.66
N ILE A 220 -11.04 11.71 -30.56
CA ILE A 220 -9.66 11.92 -30.16
C ILE A 220 -9.42 11.12 -28.89
N ILE A 221 -8.51 10.15 -28.94
CA ILE A 221 -8.07 9.38 -27.76
C ILE A 221 -6.59 9.64 -27.55
N ASP A 222 -6.25 10.20 -26.40
CA ASP A 222 -4.86 10.47 -25.97
C ASP A 222 -4.03 11.22 -27.03
N GLY A 223 -4.67 12.19 -27.68
CA GLY A 223 -4.07 13.01 -28.75
C GLY A 223 -4.08 12.38 -30.15
N THR A 224 -4.54 11.13 -30.30
CA THR A 224 -4.68 10.46 -31.59
C THR A 224 -6.07 10.65 -32.17
N ASN A 225 -6.15 11.06 -33.44
CA ASN A 225 -7.41 11.33 -34.14
C ASN A 225 -7.92 10.10 -34.89
N TYR A 226 -9.20 9.78 -34.69
CA TYR A 226 -9.93 8.72 -35.36
C TYR A 226 -11.16 9.31 -36.06
N GLU A 227 -11.16 9.27 -37.40
CA GLU A 227 -12.23 9.86 -38.20
C GLU A 227 -13.18 8.79 -38.72
N ILE A 228 -14.47 8.96 -38.41
CA ILE A 228 -15.55 8.14 -38.95
C ILE A 228 -16.30 8.98 -39.99
N ASN A 229 -16.07 8.68 -41.26
CA ASN A 229 -16.64 9.44 -42.37
C ASN A 229 -18.13 9.13 -42.60
N LYS A 230 -18.79 9.97 -43.41
CA LYS A 230 -20.19 9.81 -43.83
C LYS A 230 -20.55 8.38 -44.28
N ALA A 231 -19.74 7.73 -45.11
CA ALA A 231 -20.07 6.40 -45.64
C ALA A 231 -20.16 5.36 -44.52
N SER A 232 -19.20 5.38 -43.59
CA SER A 232 -19.21 4.49 -42.44
C SER A 232 -20.34 4.83 -41.47
N ILE A 233 -20.64 6.11 -41.23
CA ILE A 233 -21.79 6.54 -40.42
C ILE A 233 -23.10 5.97 -40.99
N LEU A 234 -23.36 6.18 -42.28
CA LEU A 234 -24.56 5.67 -42.96
C LEU A 234 -24.67 4.15 -42.94
N SER A 235 -23.55 3.43 -42.85
CA SER A 235 -23.57 1.96 -42.72
C SER A 235 -24.06 1.48 -41.34
N ALA A 236 -24.00 2.35 -40.32
CA ALA A 236 -24.35 2.04 -38.94
C ALA A 236 -25.62 2.76 -38.43
N THR A 237 -26.20 3.66 -39.22
CA THR A 237 -27.45 4.39 -38.90
C THR A 237 -28.57 4.12 -39.91
N GLY A 238 -29.80 4.42 -39.53
CA GLY A 238 -31.00 4.28 -40.37
C GLY A 238 -31.90 3.10 -39.95
N GLU A 239 -32.90 2.82 -40.78
CA GLU A 239 -33.91 1.81 -40.51
C GLU A 239 -33.26 0.43 -40.24
N ASN A 240 -33.71 -0.25 -39.18
CA ASN A 240 -33.18 -1.53 -38.69
C ASN A 240 -31.80 -1.49 -38.00
N LYS A 241 -31.20 -0.31 -37.79
CA LYS A 241 -29.96 -0.20 -36.98
C LYS A 241 -30.29 -0.11 -35.49
N ASN A 242 -29.32 -0.54 -34.69
CA ASN A 242 -29.38 -0.54 -33.23
C ASN A 242 -28.04 -0.06 -32.66
N ILE A 243 -27.97 0.15 -31.34
CA ILE A 243 -26.80 0.77 -30.68
C ILE A 243 -25.52 -0.05 -30.88
N THR A 244 -25.63 -1.38 -31.00
CA THR A 244 -24.49 -2.27 -31.26
C THR A 244 -23.81 -1.96 -32.59
N HIS A 245 -24.55 -1.51 -33.60
CA HIS A 245 -23.95 -1.10 -34.88
C HIS A 245 -23.08 0.15 -34.71
N LEU A 246 -23.54 1.14 -33.93
CA LEU A 246 -22.77 2.35 -33.64
C LEU A 246 -21.53 2.03 -32.81
N ILE A 247 -21.69 1.17 -31.79
CA ILE A 247 -20.58 0.71 -30.93
C ILE A 247 -19.53 -0.03 -31.77
N ASN A 248 -19.94 -0.96 -32.63
CA ASN A 248 -19.02 -1.71 -33.49
C ASN A 248 -18.29 -0.78 -34.48
N LEU A 249 -19.00 0.21 -35.02
CA LEU A 249 -18.40 1.23 -35.88
C LEU A 249 -17.31 2.01 -35.14
N ILE A 250 -17.59 2.46 -33.92
CA ILE A 250 -16.62 3.18 -33.09
C ILE A 250 -15.43 2.28 -32.73
N ASN A 251 -15.67 1.05 -32.25
CA ASN A 251 -14.62 0.10 -31.91
C ASN A 251 -13.71 -0.24 -33.10
N THR A 252 -14.29 -0.38 -34.29
CA THR A 252 -13.52 -0.60 -35.53
C THR A 252 -12.63 0.60 -35.85
N ALA A 253 -13.12 1.83 -35.62
CA ALA A 253 -12.37 3.04 -35.88
C ALA A 253 -11.22 3.26 -34.87
N ILE A 254 -11.47 3.09 -33.58
CA ILE A 254 -10.49 3.39 -32.51
C ILE A 254 -9.49 2.26 -32.26
N GLY A 255 -9.82 1.02 -32.65
CA GLY A 255 -8.93 -0.13 -32.55
C GLY A 255 -8.44 -0.40 -31.13
N THR A 256 -7.13 -0.46 -30.94
CA THR A 256 -6.49 -0.79 -29.65
C THR A 256 -6.24 0.40 -28.74
N SER A 257 -6.74 1.59 -29.08
CA SER A 257 -6.54 2.79 -28.25
C SER A 257 -7.63 2.96 -27.19
N GLY A 258 -8.76 2.30 -27.36
CA GLY A 258 -9.85 2.35 -26.41
C GLY A 258 -10.96 1.37 -26.79
N PHE A 259 -12.11 1.54 -26.15
CA PHE A 259 -13.31 0.78 -26.47
C PHE A 259 -14.56 1.65 -26.36
N ALA A 260 -15.61 1.22 -27.03
CA ALA A 260 -16.96 1.72 -26.89
C ALA A 260 -17.91 0.61 -26.45
N GLU A 261 -18.88 0.96 -25.62
CA GLU A 261 -19.91 0.04 -25.12
C GLU A 261 -21.23 0.78 -24.82
N ASN A 262 -22.27 0.02 -24.51
CA ASN A 262 -23.53 0.57 -23.98
C ASN A 262 -23.38 0.67 -22.46
N ASP A 263 -23.68 1.84 -21.90
CA ASP A 263 -23.60 2.08 -20.45
C ASP A 263 -24.70 1.38 -19.62
N GLY A 264 -25.58 0.62 -20.27
CA GLY A 264 -26.72 -0.07 -19.67
C GLY A 264 -28.01 0.75 -19.70
N THR A 265 -27.93 2.03 -20.07
CA THR A 265 -29.08 2.95 -20.18
C THR A 265 -29.39 3.35 -21.62
N GLY A 266 -28.68 2.77 -22.60
CA GLY A 266 -28.83 3.09 -24.02
C GLY A 266 -27.95 4.26 -24.49
N ARG A 267 -26.98 4.67 -23.67
CA ARG A 267 -26.00 5.71 -24.04
C ARG A 267 -24.68 5.05 -24.44
N ILE A 268 -24.01 5.66 -25.41
CA ILE A 268 -22.68 5.20 -25.83
C ILE A 268 -21.67 5.69 -24.81
N LYS A 269 -20.89 4.76 -24.26
CA LYS A 269 -19.70 5.03 -23.44
C LYS A 269 -18.47 4.76 -24.30
N ILE A 270 -17.52 5.68 -24.33
CA ILE A 270 -16.22 5.54 -24.98
C ILE A 270 -15.14 5.74 -23.92
N ALA A 271 -14.20 4.81 -23.80
CA ALA A 271 -13.11 4.90 -22.84
C ALA A 271 -11.75 4.66 -23.49
N SER A 272 -10.73 5.37 -23.01
CA SER A 272 -9.34 5.09 -23.37
C SER A 272 -8.86 3.82 -22.65
N PHE A 273 -7.89 3.10 -23.23
CA PHE A 273 -7.14 2.08 -22.49
C PHE A 273 -6.02 2.68 -21.63
N SER A 274 -5.53 3.88 -21.97
CA SER A 274 -4.60 4.62 -21.12
C SER A 274 -5.32 5.10 -19.86
N LYS A 275 -4.58 5.16 -18.74
CA LYS A 275 -5.10 5.55 -17.43
C LYS A 275 -4.49 6.87 -16.94
N GLY A 276 -5.16 7.48 -15.96
CA GLY A 276 -4.65 8.66 -15.26
C GLY A 276 -4.93 9.96 -16.00
N LEU A 277 -4.35 11.03 -15.51
CA LEU A 277 -4.63 12.37 -16.01
C LEU A 277 -4.19 12.61 -17.46
N ASP A 278 -3.25 11.83 -17.99
CA ASP A 278 -2.87 11.92 -19.41
C ASP A 278 -3.88 11.27 -20.36
N SER A 279 -4.78 10.43 -19.81
CA SER A 279 -5.86 9.80 -20.55
C SER A 279 -6.93 10.84 -20.92
N ILE A 280 -7.29 10.95 -22.20
CA ILE A 280 -8.30 11.90 -22.70
C ILE A 280 -9.16 11.21 -23.75
N VAL A 281 -10.48 11.43 -23.67
CA VAL A 281 -11.42 11.05 -24.74
C VAL A 281 -12.22 12.29 -25.15
N THR A 282 -12.21 12.63 -26.43
CA THR A 282 -13.00 13.72 -27.00
C THR A 282 -13.77 13.24 -28.23
N VAL A 283 -15.01 13.69 -28.38
CA VAL A 283 -15.89 13.42 -29.53
C VAL A 283 -16.35 14.75 -30.11
N ILE A 284 -16.15 14.93 -31.41
CA ILE A 284 -16.42 16.16 -32.15
C ILE A 284 -17.15 15.81 -33.45
N PRO A 285 -18.44 16.15 -33.61
CA PRO A 285 -19.09 16.10 -34.92
C PRO A 285 -18.58 17.25 -35.79
N LEU A 286 -18.16 16.95 -37.03
CA LEU A 286 -17.60 17.92 -37.98
C LEU A 286 -18.32 17.82 -39.32
N GLY A 287 -18.41 18.94 -40.05
CA GLY A 287 -18.96 19.01 -41.40
C GLY A 287 -19.89 20.20 -41.60
N SER A 288 -20.16 20.54 -42.86
CA SER A 288 -21.02 21.66 -43.23
C SER A 288 -22.50 21.45 -42.89
N SER A 289 -22.97 20.19 -42.81
CA SER A 289 -24.29 19.80 -42.31
C SER A 289 -24.18 18.49 -41.53
N ILE A 290 -24.38 18.57 -40.21
CA ILE A 290 -24.24 17.46 -39.25
C ILE A 290 -25.55 17.14 -38.51
N ILE A 291 -26.68 17.66 -39.00
CA ILE A 291 -27.99 17.53 -38.35
C ILE A 291 -28.33 16.04 -38.14
N GLY A 292 -28.60 15.67 -36.89
CA GLY A 292 -28.94 14.31 -36.49
C GLY A 292 -27.77 13.46 -36.00
N LEU A 293 -26.50 13.86 -36.19
CA LEU A 293 -25.37 13.11 -35.64
C LEU A 293 -25.38 13.07 -34.11
N ASP A 294 -25.76 14.18 -33.49
CA ASP A 294 -25.96 14.31 -32.04
C ASP A 294 -27.02 13.33 -31.53
N SER A 295 -28.15 13.22 -32.23
CA SER A 295 -29.24 12.30 -31.90
C SER A 295 -28.83 10.84 -32.13
N ALA A 296 -28.14 10.56 -33.24
CA ALA A 296 -27.71 9.22 -33.59
C ALA A 296 -26.75 8.63 -32.55
N PHE A 297 -25.74 9.41 -32.11
CA PHE A 297 -24.71 8.94 -31.20
C PHE A 297 -24.91 9.37 -29.73
N GLY A 298 -25.81 10.31 -29.45
CA GLY A 298 -26.12 10.83 -28.12
C GLY A 298 -25.13 11.89 -27.59
N PHE A 299 -24.14 12.30 -28.39
CA PHE A 299 -23.16 13.33 -28.00
C PHE A 299 -23.61 14.71 -28.51
N THR A 300 -23.96 15.60 -27.60
CA THR A 300 -24.39 16.97 -27.96
C THR A 300 -23.17 17.88 -28.10
N GLY A 301 -22.90 18.35 -29.31
CA GLY A 301 -21.75 19.22 -29.59
C GLY A 301 -20.41 18.51 -29.35
N ASN A 302 -19.40 19.29 -28.95
CA ASN A 302 -18.08 18.76 -28.62
C ASN A 302 -18.10 18.26 -27.17
N ALA A 303 -17.86 16.96 -26.98
CA ALA A 303 -17.84 16.34 -25.67
C ALA A 303 -16.42 15.85 -25.35
N SER A 304 -15.92 16.11 -24.15
CA SER A 304 -14.57 15.71 -23.73
C SER A 304 -14.54 15.30 -22.27
N THR A 305 -13.64 14.37 -21.94
CA THR A 305 -13.37 13.93 -20.57
C THR A 305 -11.90 13.53 -20.44
N ARG A 306 -11.42 13.47 -19.20
CA ARG A 306 -10.06 13.09 -18.83
C ARG A 306 -10.11 11.98 -17.79
N GLY A 307 -9.09 11.13 -17.77
CA GLY A 307 -8.89 10.19 -16.70
C GLY A 307 -8.63 10.92 -15.38
N THR A 308 -8.77 10.23 -14.26
CA THR A 308 -8.62 10.84 -12.93
C THR A 308 -7.54 10.11 -12.15
N GLY A 309 -6.67 10.83 -11.44
CA GLY A 309 -5.78 10.22 -10.45
C GLY A 309 -6.51 9.90 -9.14
N LEU A 310 -5.84 10.18 -8.02
CA LEU A 310 -6.53 10.39 -6.76
C LEU A 310 -7.47 11.60 -6.89
N ALA A 311 -8.61 11.57 -6.19
CA ALA A 311 -9.53 12.70 -6.19
C ALA A 311 -8.95 13.86 -5.38
N LEU A 312 -9.39 15.09 -5.64
CA LEU A 312 -8.99 16.24 -4.84
C LEU A 312 -9.39 16.04 -3.39
N ASN A 313 -8.45 16.27 -2.47
CA ASN A 313 -8.59 16.09 -1.02
C ASN A 313 -8.80 14.65 -0.55
N GLU A 314 -8.73 13.66 -1.44
CA GLU A 314 -8.69 12.26 -1.02
C GLU A 314 -7.39 11.99 -0.26
N THR A 315 -7.52 11.27 0.85
CA THR A 315 -6.42 10.73 1.62
C THR A 315 -6.37 9.23 1.41
N VAL A 316 -5.24 8.73 0.94
CA VAL A 316 -4.96 7.30 0.87
C VAL A 316 -3.94 6.92 1.93
N TYR A 317 -4.23 5.84 2.65
CA TYR A 317 -3.32 5.16 3.53
C TYR A 317 -2.77 3.92 2.82
N ILE A 318 -1.46 3.70 2.93
CA ILE A 318 -0.78 2.57 2.31
C ILE A 318 0.09 1.87 3.35
N ASP A 319 -0.11 0.57 3.49
CA ASP A 319 0.77 -0.32 4.25
C ASP A 319 1.63 -1.11 3.24
N ASN A 320 2.89 -0.70 3.08
CA ASN A 320 3.77 -1.33 2.07
C ASN A 320 4.21 -2.76 2.46
N GLU A 321 4.13 -3.13 3.74
CA GLU A 321 4.47 -4.48 4.19
C GLU A 321 3.32 -5.45 3.93
N LYS A 322 2.10 -5.07 4.34
CA LYS A 322 0.88 -5.88 4.10
C LYS A 322 0.37 -5.76 2.67
N LYS A 323 0.92 -4.83 1.90
CA LYS A 323 0.49 -4.48 0.55
C LYS A 323 -0.95 -3.98 0.50
N ASP A 324 -1.34 -3.22 1.51
CA ASP A 324 -2.71 -2.73 1.65
C ASP A 324 -2.86 -1.26 1.30
N ILE A 325 -4.00 -0.89 0.72
CA ILE A 325 -4.32 0.49 0.31
C ILE A 325 -5.76 0.79 0.71
N GLU A 326 -5.93 1.78 1.56
CA GLU A 326 -7.22 2.29 2.01
C GLU A 326 -7.42 3.74 1.55
N SER A 327 -8.64 4.08 1.15
CA SER A 327 -9.04 5.44 0.76
C SER A 327 -10.07 5.96 1.75
N ASP A 328 -10.03 7.26 2.05
CA ASP A 328 -11.08 7.94 2.84
C ASP A 328 -12.39 8.14 2.06
N LEU A 329 -12.40 7.87 0.75
CA LEU A 329 -13.60 7.92 -0.07
C LEU A 329 -14.44 6.64 0.10
N PRO A 330 -15.78 6.77 0.26
CA PRO A 330 -16.65 5.62 0.44
C PRO A 330 -16.65 4.71 -0.80
N LEU A 331 -16.61 3.40 -0.57
CA LEU A 331 -16.68 2.36 -1.61
C LEU A 331 -15.63 2.53 -2.73
N THR A 332 -14.48 3.14 -2.41
CA THR A 332 -13.41 3.39 -3.38
C THR A 332 -12.26 2.41 -3.16
N TYR A 333 -12.01 1.58 -4.16
CA TYR A 333 -10.88 0.64 -4.19
C TYR A 333 -9.81 1.17 -5.13
N ARG A 334 -8.56 1.27 -4.66
CA ARG A 334 -7.46 1.93 -5.38
C ARG A 334 -6.43 0.99 -6.01
N TYR A 335 -6.52 -0.31 -5.79
CA TYR A 335 -5.55 -1.24 -6.37
C TYR A 335 -5.62 -1.30 -7.90
N ASP A 336 -6.80 -1.17 -8.50
CA ASP A 336 -6.95 -1.09 -9.97
C ASP A 336 -6.32 0.18 -10.57
N ASP A 337 -6.09 1.19 -9.72
CA ASP A 337 -5.50 2.48 -10.05
C ASP A 337 -4.05 2.58 -9.54
N PHE A 338 -3.42 1.45 -9.19
CA PHE A 338 -2.06 1.35 -8.64
C PHE A 338 -1.19 0.43 -9.51
N ASN A 339 0.10 0.72 -9.62
CA ASN A 339 1.01 -0.03 -10.48
C ASN A 339 1.53 -1.36 -9.86
N GLY A 340 1.17 -1.66 -8.61
CA GLY A 340 1.54 -2.89 -7.91
C GLY A 340 2.94 -2.89 -7.27
N GLU A 341 3.66 -1.78 -7.35
CA GLU A 341 5.03 -1.63 -6.83
C GLU A 341 5.02 -0.88 -5.49
N TYR A 342 5.27 -1.60 -4.41
CA TYR A 342 5.28 -1.06 -3.05
C TYR A 342 6.64 -0.48 -2.67
N LEU A 343 6.63 0.61 -1.90
CA LEU A 343 7.85 1.29 -1.48
C LEU A 343 8.65 0.41 -0.52
N CYS A 344 9.93 0.24 -0.83
CA CYS A 344 10.92 -0.43 0.02
C CYS A 344 12.10 0.51 0.22
N LEU A 345 12.57 0.63 1.47
CA LEU A 345 13.69 1.45 1.88
C LEU A 345 14.83 0.53 2.29
N ASN A 346 15.81 0.36 1.41
CA ASN A 346 16.93 -0.55 1.63
C ASN A 346 17.80 -0.07 2.79
N ARG A 347 18.65 -0.93 3.34
CA ARG A 347 19.66 -0.50 4.31
C ARG A 347 20.54 0.65 3.76
N GLY A 348 20.79 1.65 4.60
CA GLY A 348 21.56 2.85 4.27
C GLY A 348 20.71 4.02 3.79
N ILE A 349 21.33 4.91 3.00
CA ILE A 349 20.68 6.15 2.53
C ILE A 349 19.78 5.84 1.34
N ASN A 350 18.49 6.14 1.48
CA ASN A 350 17.48 6.08 0.42
C ASN A 350 17.10 7.50 -0.01
N ARG A 351 17.29 7.79 -1.29
CA ARG A 351 16.84 9.03 -1.93
C ARG A 351 15.51 8.79 -2.64
N LEU A 352 14.46 9.40 -2.12
CA LEU A 352 13.13 9.37 -2.71
C LEU A 352 12.89 10.67 -3.47
N ARG A 353 12.26 10.55 -4.63
CA ARG A 353 11.74 11.68 -5.39
C ARG A 353 10.24 11.58 -5.50
N ILE A 354 9.55 12.58 -4.98
CA ILE A 354 8.10 12.64 -4.90
C ILE A 354 7.62 13.65 -5.95
N PHE A 355 6.60 13.27 -6.71
CA PHE A 355 5.99 14.09 -7.75
C PHE A 355 4.51 14.35 -7.47
N GLY A 356 4.02 15.51 -7.91
CA GLY A 356 2.63 15.95 -7.81
C GLY A 356 2.39 16.90 -6.63
N THR A 357 1.30 17.66 -6.65
CA THR A 357 0.88 18.47 -5.49
C THR A 357 0.13 17.63 -4.44
N CYS A 358 0.76 17.35 -3.29
CA CYS A 358 0.18 16.54 -2.22
C CYS A 358 0.75 16.88 -0.84
N GLU A 359 0.10 16.35 0.20
CA GLU A 359 0.63 16.30 1.57
C GLU A 359 0.93 14.84 1.91
N ILE A 360 2.15 14.52 2.35
CA ILE A 360 2.61 13.16 2.58
C ILE A 360 3.27 12.97 3.95
N GLN A 361 3.01 11.82 4.58
CA GLN A 361 3.68 11.40 5.81
C GLN A 361 4.12 9.93 5.70
N PHE A 362 5.30 9.63 6.25
CA PHE A 362 5.82 8.28 6.38
C PHE A 362 5.80 7.86 7.86
N ARG A 363 5.32 6.64 8.15
CA ARG A 363 5.50 5.98 9.45
C ARG A 363 6.31 4.70 9.22
N TYR A 364 7.30 4.46 10.08
CA TYR A 364 8.23 3.35 9.87
C TYR A 364 8.80 2.83 11.18
N GLN A 365 9.31 1.61 11.13
CA GLN A 365 10.01 0.96 12.21
C GLN A 365 11.25 0.26 11.64
N LEU A 366 12.40 0.52 12.24
CA LEU A 366 13.66 -0.09 11.82
C LEU A 366 13.75 -1.49 12.42
N SER A 367 14.32 -2.43 11.66
CA SER A 367 14.53 -3.80 12.10
C SER A 367 16.01 -4.11 12.18
N PHE A 368 16.43 -4.72 13.28
CA PHE A 368 17.81 -5.04 13.60
C PHE A 368 17.98 -6.55 13.77
N LEU A 369 19.14 -7.04 13.34
CA LEU A 369 19.59 -8.36 13.77
C LEU A 369 19.86 -8.33 15.28
N ILE A 370 19.84 -9.50 15.92
CA ILE A 370 20.06 -9.64 17.36
C ILE A 370 21.55 -9.46 17.67
#